data_AF-A0A498SK48-F1
#
_entry.id   AF-A0A498SK48-F1
#
_cell.length_a   1.000
_cell.length_b   1.000
_cell.length_c   1.000
_cell.angle_alpha   90.00
_cell.angle_beta   90.00
_cell.angle_gamma   90.00
#
_symmetry.space_group_name_H-M   'P 1'
#
loop_
_entity.id
_entity.type
_entity.pdbx_description
1 polymer ?
#
loop_
_entity_poly.entity_id
_entity_poly.type
_entity_poly.pdbx_seq_one_letter_code
_entity_poly.pdbx_strand_id
1 'polypeptide(L)'
;MMNEDQKNEKLVGAGVPSIFELIAQDSLSVSIQQAVYHIVKQFPLVHMLVNFYPWIKILFSTFAFLLKIAYILSLCNVHSPELKFANVHLVKFSQIDFDEANQKRAWRVLVILANLLTRCINFGLYFIQFLDFYYNSDTGENFRLEQRIRKWRYPSAPHKKLRENSVLLLETNKCPLCLRQRNNDTVLAVSGYVFCYGCIYSYVEREKKCPVTSLPANVDDLIKIFVPPV
;
A
#
# COMPACT_ATOMS: atom_id res chain seq x y z
N MET A 1 -45.43 -36.83 -12.29
CA MET A 1 -44.02 -36.86 -12.72
C MET A 1 -43.77 -35.55 -13.44
N MET A 2 -43.28 -34.54 -12.74
CA MET A 2 -43.11 -33.19 -13.28
C MET A 2 -41.73 -33.08 -13.95
N ASN A 3 -41.72 -32.63 -15.21
CA ASN A 3 -40.52 -32.41 -16.02
C ASN A 3 -39.56 -31.42 -15.33
N GLU A 4 -38.25 -31.69 -15.44
CA GLU A 4 -37.18 -30.84 -14.90
C GLU A 4 -37.28 -29.39 -15.37
N ASP A 5 -37.84 -29.16 -16.57
CA ASP A 5 -38.06 -27.82 -17.13
C ASP A 5 -38.99 -26.94 -16.28
N GLN A 6 -40.05 -27.52 -15.70
CA GLN A 6 -40.98 -26.78 -14.82
C GLN A 6 -40.36 -26.45 -13.46
N LYS A 7 -39.34 -27.19 -13.03
CA LYS A 7 -38.58 -26.90 -11.80
C LYS A 7 -37.64 -25.72 -12.01
N ASN A 8 -37.05 -25.62 -13.20
CA ASN A 8 -36.14 -24.55 -13.58
C ASN A 8 -36.87 -23.21 -13.76
N GLU A 9 -38.09 -23.20 -14.29
CA GLU A 9 -38.89 -21.99 -14.47
C GLU A 9 -39.34 -21.36 -13.13
N LYS A 10 -39.60 -22.18 -12.10
CA LYS A 10 -39.95 -21.70 -10.75
C LYS A 10 -38.77 -21.09 -9.98
N LEU A 11 -37.52 -21.41 -10.34
CA LEU A 11 -36.33 -20.81 -9.73
C LEU A 11 -36.01 -19.42 -10.31
N VAL A 12 -36.47 -19.12 -11.53
CA VAL A 12 -36.28 -17.81 -12.18
C VAL A 12 -37.23 -16.74 -11.62
N GLY A 13 -38.39 -17.12 -11.07
CA GLY A 13 -39.35 -16.19 -10.46
C GLY A 13 -39.00 -15.71 -9.05
N ALA A 14 -37.89 -16.18 -8.47
CA ALA A 14 -37.54 -15.96 -7.07
C ALA A 14 -36.58 -14.78 -6.85
N GLY A 15 -36.72 -13.66 -7.58
CA GLY A 15 -36.11 -12.35 -7.23
C GLY A 15 -34.58 -12.29 -6.99
N VAL A 16 -33.84 -13.36 -7.27
CA VAL A 16 -32.37 -13.41 -7.17
C VAL A 16 -31.83 -13.11 -8.56
N PRO A 17 -31.09 -12.01 -8.73
CA PRO A 17 -30.53 -11.66 -10.04
C PRO A 17 -29.59 -12.77 -10.50
N SER A 18 -29.73 -13.16 -11.76
CA SER A 18 -28.88 -14.20 -12.35
C SER A 18 -27.42 -13.72 -12.40
N ILE A 19 -26.47 -14.66 -12.40
CA ILE A 19 -25.03 -14.36 -12.53
C ILE A 19 -24.77 -13.53 -13.80
N PHE A 20 -25.53 -13.75 -14.88
CA PHE A 20 -25.43 -12.96 -16.10
C PHE A 20 -25.95 -11.52 -15.93
N GLU A 21 -26.97 -11.28 -15.11
CA GLU A 21 -27.41 -9.92 -14.78
C GLU A 21 -26.40 -9.17 -13.90
N LEU A 22 -25.76 -9.86 -12.95
CA LEU A 22 -24.67 -9.28 -12.16
C LEU A 22 -23.48 -8.89 -13.04
N ILE A 23 -23.09 -9.77 -13.98
CA ILE A 23 -22.02 -9.49 -14.94
C ILE A 23 -22.41 -8.34 -15.91
N ALA A 24 -23.68 -8.29 -16.32
CA ALA A 24 -24.20 -7.19 -17.14
C ALA A 24 -24.19 -5.86 -16.38
N GLN A 25 -24.51 -5.86 -15.08
CA GLN A 25 -24.50 -4.66 -14.24
C GLN A 25 -23.08 -4.17 -13.95
N ASP A 26 -22.13 -5.08 -13.72
CA ASP A 26 -20.73 -4.74 -13.52
C ASP A 26 -20.10 -4.18 -14.80
N SER A 27 -20.35 -4.81 -15.96
CA SER A 27 -19.87 -4.30 -17.26
C SER A 27 -20.48 -2.95 -17.63
N LEU A 28 -21.74 -2.70 -17.28
CA LEU A 28 -22.39 -1.40 -17.46
C LEU A 28 -21.77 -0.33 -16.54
N SER A 29 -21.50 -0.65 -15.28
CA SER A 29 -20.91 0.29 -14.32
C SER A 29 -19.49 0.72 -14.72
N VAL A 30 -18.67 -0.21 -15.24
CA VAL A 30 -17.33 0.08 -15.77
C VAL A 30 -17.43 0.99 -16.99
N SER A 31 -18.37 0.71 -17.91
CA SER A 31 -18.60 1.53 -19.10
C SER A 31 -19.08 2.95 -18.77
N ILE A 32 -19.98 3.08 -17.78
CA ILE A 32 -20.46 4.38 -17.27
C ILE A 32 -19.31 5.15 -16.61
N GLN A 33 -18.47 4.49 -15.81
CA GLN A 33 -17.32 5.13 -15.17
C GLN A 33 -16.33 5.68 -16.21
N GLN A 34 -16.06 4.93 -17.27
CA GLN A 34 -15.23 5.40 -18.38
C GLN A 34 -15.88 6.56 -19.14
N ALA A 35 -17.19 6.48 -19.44
CA ALA A 35 -17.90 7.58 -20.09
C ALA A 35 -17.90 8.86 -19.24
N VAL A 36 -18.18 8.74 -17.95
CA VAL A 36 -18.12 9.86 -16.99
C VAL A 36 -16.71 10.42 -16.90
N TYR A 37 -15.67 9.58 -16.83
CA TYR A 37 -14.27 10.03 -16.84
C TYR A 37 -13.94 10.86 -18.09
N HIS A 38 -14.37 10.41 -19.26
CA HIS A 38 -14.15 11.14 -20.51
C HIS A 38 -14.95 12.45 -20.59
N ILE A 39 -16.21 12.46 -20.12
CA ILE A 39 -17.05 13.67 -20.07
C ILE A 39 -16.47 14.69 -19.08
N VAL A 40 -16.06 14.26 -17.88
CA VAL A 40 -15.44 15.13 -16.87
C VAL A 40 -14.11 15.70 -17.35
N LYS A 41 -13.33 14.92 -18.12
CA LYS A 41 -12.07 15.37 -18.73
C LYS A 41 -12.28 16.40 -19.85
N GLN A 42 -13.38 16.30 -20.59
CA GLN A 42 -13.67 17.19 -21.73
C GLN A 42 -14.15 18.58 -21.28
N PHE A 43 -14.79 18.69 -20.11
CA PHE A 43 -15.34 19.95 -19.59
C PHE A 43 -14.44 20.57 -18.50
N PRO A 44 -13.62 21.60 -18.84
CA PRO A 44 -12.67 22.20 -17.90
C PRO A 44 -13.33 22.84 -16.68
N LEU A 45 -14.58 23.31 -16.81
CA LEU A 45 -15.35 23.88 -15.70
C LEU A 45 -15.71 22.85 -14.62
N VAL A 46 -16.08 21.64 -15.02
CA VAL A 46 -16.43 20.55 -14.08
C VAL A 46 -15.18 20.11 -13.33
N HIS A 47 -14.06 19.95 -14.04
CA HIS A 47 -12.78 19.63 -13.42
C HIS A 47 -12.34 20.68 -12.40
N MET A 48 -12.46 21.97 -12.73
CA MET A 48 -12.15 23.07 -11.81
C MET A 48 -13.05 23.05 -10.57
N LEU A 49 -14.35 22.83 -10.75
CA LEU A 49 -15.32 22.80 -9.65
C LEU A 49 -15.11 21.58 -8.72
N VAL A 50 -14.85 20.39 -9.28
CA VAL A 50 -14.55 19.18 -8.52
C VAL A 50 -13.25 19.32 -7.73
N ASN A 51 -12.25 19.98 -8.31
CA ASN A 51 -10.98 20.24 -7.62
C ASN A 51 -11.11 21.31 -6.52
N PHE A 52 -12.00 22.29 -6.68
CA PHE A 52 -12.20 23.38 -5.72
C PHE A 52 -13.18 23.01 -4.58
N TYR A 53 -14.14 22.13 -4.84
CA TYR A 53 -15.10 21.62 -3.85
C TYR A 53 -14.46 21.14 -2.52
N PRO A 54 -13.41 20.31 -2.49
CA PRO A 54 -12.79 19.89 -1.23
C PRO A 54 -12.24 21.06 -0.42
N TRP A 55 -11.73 22.11 -1.08
CA TRP A 55 -11.22 23.31 -0.40
C TRP A 55 -12.34 24.12 0.25
N ILE A 56 -13.46 24.32 -0.47
CA ILE A 56 -14.66 24.97 0.11
C ILE A 56 -15.16 24.17 1.32
N LYS A 57 -15.25 22.85 1.19
CA LYS A 57 -15.73 21.98 2.27
C LYS A 57 -14.83 22.04 3.51
N ILE A 58 -13.51 22.05 3.30
CA ILE A 58 -12.52 22.18 4.37
C ILE A 58 -12.69 23.54 5.05
N LEU A 59 -12.77 24.63 4.28
CA LEU A 59 -12.94 25.99 4.82
C LEU A 59 -14.21 26.13 5.67
N PHE A 60 -15.34 25.61 5.20
CA PHE A 60 -16.59 25.68 5.96
C PHE A 60 -16.55 24.82 7.23
N SER A 61 -15.96 23.61 7.14
CA SER A 61 -15.84 22.71 8.28
C SER A 61 -14.88 23.24 9.36
N THR A 62 -13.76 23.85 8.97
CA THR A 62 -12.80 24.47 9.89
C THR A 62 -13.41 25.70 10.56
N PHE A 63 -14.11 26.54 9.80
CA PHE A 63 -14.82 27.69 10.35
C PHE A 63 -15.89 27.27 11.37
N ALA A 64 -16.70 26.25 11.06
CA ALA A 64 -17.68 25.70 12.00
C ALA A 64 -17.01 25.11 13.25
N PHE A 65 -15.87 24.44 13.12
CA PHE A 65 -15.12 23.90 14.25
C PHE A 65 -14.55 25.01 15.15
N LEU A 66 -14.02 26.09 14.57
CA LEU A 66 -13.53 27.25 15.32
C LEU A 66 -14.65 27.94 16.10
N LEU A 67 -15.84 28.07 15.50
CA LEU A 67 -17.01 28.60 16.21
C LEU A 67 -17.42 27.71 17.40
N LYS A 68 -17.34 26.38 17.28
CA LYS A 68 -17.58 25.46 18.41
C LYS A 68 -16.56 25.64 19.53
N ILE A 69 -15.27 25.80 19.19
CA ILE A 69 -14.21 26.06 20.17
C ILE A 69 -14.43 27.41 20.86
N ALA A 70 -14.71 28.48 20.08
CA ALA A 70 -14.98 29.80 20.61
C ALA A 70 -16.23 29.82 21.50
N TYR A 71 -17.24 29.02 21.15
CA TYR A 71 -18.41 28.80 21.99
C TYR A 71 -18.03 28.10 23.29
N ILE A 72 -17.24 27.03 23.27
CA ILE A 72 -16.78 26.34 24.50
C ILE A 72 -16.00 27.29 25.41
N LEU A 73 -15.10 28.09 24.84
CA LEU A 73 -14.28 29.09 25.53
C LEU A 73 -15.07 30.35 25.95
N SER A 74 -16.39 30.40 25.71
CA SER A 74 -17.30 31.50 26.05
C SER A 74 -16.96 32.85 25.40
N LEU A 75 -16.14 32.88 24.34
CA LEU A 75 -15.86 34.11 23.59
C LEU A 75 -17.00 34.50 22.64
N CYS A 76 -17.82 33.53 22.23
CA CYS A 76 -18.92 33.74 21.29
C CYS A 76 -20.15 32.96 21.73
N ASN A 77 -21.34 33.57 21.60
CA ASN A 77 -22.60 32.90 21.93
C ASN A 77 -23.16 32.05 20.77
N VAL A 78 -22.38 31.90 19.69
CA VAL A 78 -22.79 31.23 18.45
C VAL A 78 -21.99 29.93 18.28
N HIS A 79 -22.68 28.78 18.39
CA HIS A 79 -22.08 27.45 18.27
C HIS A 79 -21.86 26.99 16.81
N SER A 80 -22.75 27.39 15.90
CA SER A 80 -22.71 27.01 14.48
C SER A 80 -23.44 28.04 13.62
N PRO A 81 -23.00 28.29 12.38
CA PRO A 81 -23.66 29.26 11.49
C PRO A 81 -25.10 28.86 11.17
N GLU A 82 -25.38 27.57 11.02
CA GLU A 82 -26.71 27.01 10.73
C GLU A 82 -27.75 27.41 11.79
N LEU A 83 -27.41 27.25 13.08
CA LEU A 83 -28.29 27.64 14.19
C LEU A 83 -28.47 29.17 14.30
N LYS A 84 -27.44 29.95 13.93
CA LYS A 84 -27.56 31.41 13.84
C LYS A 84 -28.55 31.81 12.75
N PHE A 85 -28.52 31.14 11.61
CA PHE A 85 -29.50 31.36 10.53
C PHE A 85 -30.90 30.91 10.94
N ALA A 86 -31.02 29.86 11.75
CA ALA A 86 -32.29 29.42 12.34
C ALA A 86 -32.78 30.31 13.50
N ASN A 87 -31.99 31.31 13.92
CA ASN A 87 -32.25 32.18 15.08
C ASN A 87 -32.51 31.41 16.40
N VAL A 88 -31.89 30.23 16.54
CA VAL A 88 -31.93 29.40 17.75
C VAL A 88 -30.56 29.47 18.43
N HIS A 89 -30.55 29.74 19.73
CA HIS A 89 -29.32 29.79 20.52
C HIS A 89 -29.34 28.70 21.60
N LEU A 90 -28.19 28.07 21.82
CA LEU A 90 -28.00 27.11 22.90
C LEU A 90 -27.65 27.87 24.17
N VAL A 91 -28.40 27.64 25.25
CA VAL A 91 -28.10 28.19 26.57
C VAL A 91 -27.22 27.19 27.32
N LYS A 92 -26.05 27.63 27.80
CA LYS A 92 -25.21 26.81 28.68
C LYS A 92 -25.87 26.70 30.05
N PHE A 93 -26.32 25.50 30.44
CA PHE A 93 -26.82 25.25 31.78
C PHE A 93 -25.62 25.14 32.75
N SER A 94 -25.32 26.24 33.45
CA SER A 94 -24.27 26.30 34.47
C SER A 94 -24.91 26.50 35.84
N GLN A 95 -25.36 25.42 36.47
CA GLN A 95 -25.57 25.37 37.91
C GLN A 95 -25.07 24.05 38.46
N ILE A 96 -24.18 24.15 39.46
CA ILE A 96 -24.02 23.34 40.69
C ILE A 96 -22.55 23.35 41.14
N ASP A 97 -22.33 24.13 42.20
CA ASP A 97 -21.41 24.03 43.35
C ASP A 97 -19.90 23.81 43.14
N PHE A 98 -19.13 24.83 43.53
CA PHE A 98 -17.69 24.95 43.35
C PHE A 98 -16.84 24.03 44.28
N ASP A 99 -17.40 23.44 45.34
CA ASP A 99 -16.64 22.59 46.28
C ASP A 99 -16.76 21.07 45.97
N GLU A 100 -17.92 20.55 45.59
CA GLU A 100 -18.03 19.18 45.02
C GLU A 100 -17.40 19.10 43.62
N ALA A 101 -17.26 20.23 42.94
CA ALA A 101 -16.68 20.31 41.61
C ALA A 101 -15.20 19.91 41.58
N ASN A 102 -14.42 20.13 42.63
CA ASN A 102 -12.98 19.84 42.60
C ASN A 102 -12.70 18.32 42.69
N GLN A 103 -13.43 17.60 43.55
CA GLN A 103 -13.33 16.13 43.65
C GLN A 103 -13.90 15.43 42.41
N LYS A 104 -15.05 15.89 41.89
CA LYS A 104 -15.63 15.38 40.64
C LYS A 104 -14.80 15.76 39.41
N ARG A 105 -14.02 16.86 39.44
CA ARG A 105 -13.05 17.22 38.39
C ARG A 105 -11.82 16.32 38.44
N ALA A 106 -11.22 16.12 39.61
CA ALA A 106 -10.07 15.22 39.76
C ALA A 106 -10.41 13.78 39.33
N TRP A 107 -11.57 13.26 39.76
CA TRP A 107 -12.05 11.94 39.33
C TRP A 107 -12.31 11.87 37.83
N ARG A 108 -12.91 12.91 37.23
CA ARG A 108 -13.10 12.96 35.76
C ARG A 108 -11.77 13.00 35.01
N VAL A 109 -10.81 13.80 35.48
CA VAL A 109 -9.47 13.87 34.88
C VAL A 109 -8.76 12.52 34.99
N LEU A 110 -8.85 11.85 36.14
CA LEU A 110 -8.27 10.53 36.35
C LEU A 110 -8.92 9.48 35.43
N VAL A 111 -10.25 9.50 35.27
CA VAL A 111 -10.97 8.61 34.34
C VAL A 111 -10.58 8.90 32.88
N ILE A 112 -10.42 10.16 32.49
CA ILE A 112 -9.97 10.54 31.15
C ILE A 112 -8.52 10.07 30.93
N LEU A 113 -7.65 10.27 31.90
CA LEU A 113 -6.25 9.84 31.83
C LEU A 113 -6.13 8.32 31.75
N ALA A 114 -6.91 7.60 32.57
CA ALA A 114 -6.97 6.14 32.53
C ALA A 114 -7.46 5.65 31.16
N ASN A 115 -8.51 6.25 30.59
CA ASN A 115 -8.98 5.93 29.25
C ASN A 115 -7.94 6.22 28.16
N LEU A 116 -7.24 7.36 28.25
CA LEU A 116 -6.15 7.68 27.33
C LEU A 116 -5.02 6.65 27.44
N LEU A 117 -4.64 6.28 28.66
CA LEU A 117 -3.62 5.28 28.92
C LEU A 117 -4.01 3.92 28.33
N THR A 118 -5.25 3.47 28.57
CA THR A 118 -5.77 2.23 27.98
C THR A 118 -5.75 2.28 26.45
N ARG A 119 -6.12 3.41 25.83
CA ARG A 119 -6.05 3.55 24.37
C ARG A 119 -4.61 3.50 23.86
N CYS A 120 -3.67 4.16 24.54
CA CYS A 120 -2.25 4.08 24.21
C CYS A 120 -1.71 2.65 24.29
N ILE A 121 -2.09 1.89 25.32
CA ILE A 121 -1.70 0.48 25.47
C ILE A 121 -2.25 -0.35 24.32
N ASN A 122 -3.52 -0.17 23.95
CA ASN A 122 -4.12 -0.87 22.81
C ASN A 122 -3.40 -0.54 21.50
N PHE A 123 -3.11 0.74 21.23
CA PHE A 123 -2.33 1.14 20.06
C PHE A 123 -0.93 0.53 20.07
N GLY A 124 -0.28 0.48 21.24
CA GLY A 124 1.01 -0.20 21.42
C GLY A 124 0.94 -1.67 21.06
N LEU A 125 -0.09 -2.39 21.52
CA LEU A 125 -0.29 -3.81 21.21
C LEU A 125 -0.50 -4.05 19.71
N TYR A 126 -1.34 -3.24 19.06
CA TYR A 126 -1.52 -3.30 17.61
C TYR A 126 -0.23 -2.98 16.84
N PHE A 127 0.59 -2.06 17.35
CA PHE A 127 1.87 -1.74 16.74
C PHE A 127 2.85 -2.92 16.82
N ILE A 128 2.92 -3.61 17.96
CA ILE A 128 3.72 -4.83 18.08
C ILE A 128 3.21 -5.92 17.14
N GLN A 129 1.89 -6.13 17.08
CA GLN A 129 1.30 -7.09 16.14
C GLN A 129 1.60 -6.73 14.67
N PHE A 130 1.61 -5.44 14.34
CA PHE A 130 2.04 -4.96 13.03
C PHE A 130 3.52 -5.24 12.77
N LEU A 131 4.40 -5.04 13.75
CA LEU A 131 5.82 -5.36 13.61
C LEU A 131 6.04 -6.87 13.42
N ASP A 132 5.34 -7.69 14.17
CA ASP A 132 5.39 -9.15 14.01
C ASP A 132 4.91 -9.56 12.62
N PHE A 133 3.80 -8.99 12.14
CA PHE A 133 3.38 -9.19 10.76
C PHE A 133 4.44 -8.72 9.76
N TYR A 134 5.03 -7.54 9.96
CA TYR A 134 5.98 -6.95 9.01
C TYR A 134 7.29 -7.75 8.90
N TYR A 135 7.77 -8.32 10.00
CA TYR A 135 9.05 -9.04 10.03
C TYR A 135 8.91 -10.56 9.97
N ASN A 136 7.82 -11.14 10.49
CA ASN A 136 7.67 -12.59 10.61
C ASN A 136 6.63 -13.18 9.63
N SER A 137 5.93 -12.38 8.82
CA SER A 137 5.03 -12.89 7.79
C SER A 137 5.64 -12.84 6.39
N ASP A 138 5.30 -13.82 5.55
CA ASP A 138 5.70 -13.87 4.13
C ASP A 138 5.17 -12.65 3.35
N THR A 139 4.01 -12.12 3.74
CA THR A 139 3.44 -10.91 3.11
C THR A 139 4.27 -9.67 3.45
N GLY A 140 4.77 -9.56 4.67
CA GLY A 140 5.70 -8.51 5.10
C GLY A 140 7.04 -8.56 4.37
N GLU A 141 7.58 -9.76 4.17
CA GLU A 141 8.77 -9.98 3.33
C GLU A 141 8.53 -9.56 1.88
N ASN A 142 7.41 -9.96 1.26
CA ASN A 142 7.06 -9.53 -0.10
C ASN A 142 6.99 -8.00 -0.24
N PHE A 143 6.39 -7.30 0.74
CA PHE A 143 6.34 -5.84 0.74
C PHE A 143 7.74 -5.19 0.86
N ARG A 144 8.62 -5.75 1.71
CA ARG A 144 10.03 -5.31 1.83
C ARG A 144 10.81 -5.55 0.53
N LEU A 145 10.60 -6.70 -0.10
CA LEU A 145 11.20 -7.04 -1.39
C LEU A 145 10.71 -6.10 -2.49
N GLU A 146 9.41 -5.81 -2.56
CA GLU A 146 8.87 -4.82 -3.50
C GLU A 146 9.47 -3.44 -3.29
N GLN A 147 9.64 -2.98 -2.05
CA GLN A 147 10.31 -1.71 -1.77
C GLN A 147 11.79 -1.72 -2.20
N ARG A 148 12.51 -2.83 -1.98
CA ARG A 148 13.87 -3.01 -2.48
C ARG A 148 13.92 -2.99 -4.01
N ILE A 149 13.00 -3.69 -4.67
CA ILE A 149 12.90 -3.72 -6.14
C ILE A 149 12.56 -2.34 -6.70
N ARG A 150 11.66 -1.58 -6.07
CA ARG A 150 11.37 -0.20 -6.48
C ARG A 150 12.57 0.73 -6.33
N LYS A 151 13.44 0.49 -5.34
CA LYS A 151 14.70 1.22 -5.16
C LYS A 151 15.82 0.69 -6.05
N TRP A 152 15.70 -0.53 -6.56
CA TRP A 152 16.63 -1.13 -7.50
C TRP A 152 16.50 -0.47 -8.87
N ARG A 153 17.42 0.43 -9.18
CA ARG A 153 17.61 0.87 -10.56
C ARG A 153 18.31 -0.25 -11.29
N TYR A 154 17.71 -0.76 -12.37
CA TYR A 154 18.43 -1.66 -13.27
C TYR A 154 19.75 -0.97 -13.64
N PRO A 155 20.92 -1.61 -13.43
CA PRO A 155 22.15 -1.03 -13.91
C PRO A 155 22.01 -0.91 -15.43
N SER A 156 22.29 0.27 -15.97
CA SER A 156 22.32 0.48 -17.42
C SER A 156 23.08 -0.68 -18.04
N ALA A 157 22.43 -1.39 -18.97
CA ALA A 157 22.96 -2.61 -19.57
C ALA A 157 24.46 -2.39 -19.86
N PRO A 158 25.37 -3.26 -19.40
CA PRO A 158 26.80 -2.98 -19.45
C PRO A 158 27.22 -2.76 -20.90
N HIS A 159 27.26 -1.49 -21.31
CA HIS A 159 27.57 -1.12 -22.67
C HIS A 159 29.06 -1.38 -22.85
N LYS A 160 29.37 -2.52 -23.48
CA LYS A 160 30.65 -2.87 -24.07
C LYS A 160 31.87 -2.68 -23.17
N LYS A 161 32.16 -3.69 -22.35
CA LYS A 161 33.56 -4.09 -22.08
C LYS A 161 33.68 -5.60 -22.22
N LEU A 162 33.70 -6.03 -23.48
CA LEU A 162 34.35 -7.17 -24.13
C LEU A 162 33.70 -7.32 -25.53
N ARG A 163 34.46 -7.71 -26.56
CA ARG A 163 33.88 -8.08 -27.86
C ARG A 163 33.06 -9.34 -27.61
N GLU A 164 31.76 -9.33 -27.91
CA GLU A 164 30.86 -10.50 -27.83
C GLU A 164 31.54 -11.79 -28.33
N ASN A 165 32.36 -11.68 -29.38
CA ASN A 165 33.12 -12.76 -29.99
C ASN A 165 34.05 -13.53 -29.02
N SER A 166 34.63 -12.90 -27.99
CA SER A 166 35.52 -13.62 -27.05
C SER A 166 34.76 -14.45 -26.01
N VAL A 167 33.49 -14.14 -25.75
CA VAL A 167 32.64 -14.92 -24.84
C VAL A 167 31.73 -15.89 -25.61
N LEU A 168 31.33 -15.55 -26.83
CA LEU A 168 30.66 -16.45 -27.78
C LEU A 168 31.54 -17.62 -28.26
N LEU A 169 32.86 -17.52 -28.08
CA LEU A 169 33.82 -18.62 -28.31
C LEU A 169 33.84 -19.65 -27.17
N LEU A 170 33.28 -19.34 -26.00
CA LEU A 170 33.05 -20.33 -24.96
C LEU A 170 31.74 -21.05 -25.28
N GLU A 171 31.80 -22.37 -25.41
CA GLU A 171 30.60 -23.21 -25.47
C GLU A 171 29.61 -22.81 -24.36
N THR A 172 28.33 -22.69 -24.72
CA THR A 172 27.26 -22.15 -23.87
C THR A 172 27.08 -22.91 -22.55
N ASN A 173 27.65 -24.10 -22.40
CA ASN A 173 27.56 -24.97 -21.21
C ASN A 173 28.82 -25.01 -20.34
N LYS A 174 29.86 -24.24 -20.68
CA LYS A 174 31.11 -24.19 -19.92
C LYS A 174 31.15 -22.99 -18.97
N CYS A 175 31.90 -23.13 -17.87
CA CYS A 175 32.13 -22.07 -16.89
C CYS A 175 33.27 -21.14 -17.37
N PRO A 176 33.11 -19.81 -17.39
CA PRO A 176 34.18 -18.90 -17.80
C PRO A 176 35.41 -18.85 -16.86
N LEU A 177 35.29 -19.39 -15.64
CA LEU A 177 36.40 -19.42 -14.67
C LEU A 177 37.22 -20.72 -14.75
N CYS A 178 36.56 -21.88 -14.75
CA CYS A 178 37.24 -23.17 -14.73
C CYS A 178 37.28 -23.88 -16.09
N LEU A 179 36.57 -23.35 -17.10
CA LEU A 179 36.47 -23.88 -18.48
C LEU A 179 35.95 -25.32 -18.58
N ARG A 180 35.41 -25.87 -17.49
CA ARG A 180 34.72 -27.16 -17.44
C ARG A 180 33.22 -26.97 -17.61
N GLN A 181 32.49 -28.06 -17.82
CA GLN A 181 31.03 -28.04 -17.79
C GLN A 181 30.54 -27.48 -16.45
N ARG A 182 29.54 -26.58 -16.51
CA ARG A 182 29.03 -25.94 -15.30
C ARG A 182 28.37 -26.96 -14.37
N ASN A 183 28.67 -26.82 -13.08
CA ASN A 183 28.05 -27.58 -12.01
C ASN A 183 27.49 -26.59 -10.98
N ASN A 184 26.23 -26.75 -10.61
CA ASN A 184 25.45 -25.77 -9.83
C ASN A 184 25.52 -24.37 -10.44
N ASP A 185 24.83 -24.20 -11.56
CA ASP A 185 24.75 -22.96 -12.32
C ASP A 185 24.34 -21.79 -11.41
N THR A 186 25.18 -20.77 -11.37
CA THR A 186 25.00 -19.59 -10.53
C THR A 186 25.22 -18.35 -11.39
N VAL A 187 24.23 -17.47 -11.44
CA VAL A 187 24.33 -16.18 -12.13
C VAL A 187 24.85 -15.12 -11.18
N LEU A 188 25.72 -14.25 -11.69
CA LEU A 188 26.10 -13.02 -11.00
C LEU A 188 25.17 -11.89 -11.43
N ALA A 189 24.30 -11.41 -10.53
CA ALA A 189 23.23 -10.45 -10.85
C ALA A 189 23.74 -9.13 -11.46
N VAL A 190 24.95 -8.70 -11.10
CA VAL A 190 25.55 -7.45 -11.58
C VAL A 190 25.90 -7.49 -13.08
N SER A 191 26.34 -8.64 -13.60
CA SER A 191 26.85 -8.76 -14.97
C SER A 191 26.05 -9.70 -15.86
N GLY A 192 25.22 -10.57 -15.29
CA GLY A 192 24.40 -11.54 -16.01
C GLY A 192 25.15 -12.79 -16.51
N TYR A 193 26.43 -12.96 -16.16
CA TYR A 193 27.20 -14.16 -16.51
C TYR A 193 26.93 -15.33 -15.56
N VAL A 194 26.92 -16.55 -16.11
CA VAL A 194 26.67 -17.80 -15.38
C VAL A 194 27.98 -18.57 -15.17
N PHE A 195 28.23 -18.99 -13.93
CA PHE A 195 29.42 -19.72 -13.49
C PHE A 195 29.02 -20.95 -12.66
N CYS A 196 29.99 -21.80 -12.31
CA CYS A 196 29.80 -22.77 -11.23
C CYS A 196 29.76 -22.06 -9.88
N TYR A 197 28.85 -22.44 -8.99
CA TYR A 197 28.75 -21.88 -7.64
C TYR A 197 30.11 -21.81 -6.91
N GLY A 198 30.83 -22.94 -6.85
CA GLY A 198 32.11 -23.00 -6.15
C GLY A 198 33.19 -22.09 -6.74
N CYS A 199 33.20 -21.90 -8.06
CA CYS A 199 34.19 -21.04 -8.71
C CYS A 199 33.93 -19.56 -8.44
N ILE A 200 32.68 -19.12 -8.63
CA ILE A 200 32.34 -17.70 -8.52
C ILE A 200 32.30 -17.23 -7.06
N TYR A 201 31.86 -18.09 -6.14
CA TYR A 201 31.85 -17.78 -4.71
C TYR A 201 33.25 -17.42 -4.22
N SER A 202 34.24 -18.29 -4.46
CA SER A 202 35.63 -18.04 -4.03
C SER A 202 36.27 -16.82 -4.70
N TYR A 203 35.90 -16.50 -5.95
CA TYR A 203 36.41 -15.33 -6.65
C TYR A 203 35.84 -14.03 -6.10
N VAL A 204 34.52 -13.94 -5.96
CA VAL A 204 33.82 -12.73 -5.49
C VAL A 204 34.14 -12.46 -4.03
N GLU A 205 34.28 -13.49 -3.20
CA GLU A 205 34.68 -13.36 -1.79
C GLU A 205 36.05 -12.68 -1.65
N ARG A 206 37.01 -13.03 -2.52
CA ARG A 206 38.37 -12.47 -2.52
C ARG A 206 38.50 -11.12 -3.21
N GLU A 207 37.96 -11.00 -4.43
CA GLU A 207 38.25 -9.88 -5.33
C GLU A 207 37.14 -8.81 -5.35
N LYS A 208 35.96 -9.11 -4.80
CA LYS A 208 34.79 -8.21 -4.74
C LYS A 208 34.40 -7.57 -6.08
N LYS A 209 34.62 -8.30 -7.17
CA LYS A 209 34.32 -7.87 -8.55
C LYS A 209 33.96 -9.04 -9.45
N CYS A 210 33.36 -8.77 -10.60
CA CYS A 210 33.07 -9.75 -11.63
C CYS A 210 34.35 -10.11 -12.40
N PRO A 211 34.66 -11.40 -12.62
CA PRO A 211 35.87 -11.82 -13.35
C PRO A 211 35.86 -11.44 -14.83
N VAL A 212 34.68 -11.26 -15.43
CA VAL A 212 34.53 -10.99 -16.87
C VAL A 212 34.45 -9.49 -17.15
N THR A 213 33.59 -8.77 -16.43
CA THR A 213 33.35 -7.34 -16.69
C THR A 213 34.10 -6.40 -15.76
N SER A 214 34.75 -6.93 -14.72
CA SER A 214 35.37 -6.16 -13.63
C SER A 214 34.41 -5.21 -12.89
N LEU A 215 33.09 -5.42 -13.01
CA LEU A 215 32.09 -4.66 -12.24
C LEU A 215 32.18 -5.02 -10.75
N PRO A 216 31.97 -4.07 -9.83
CA PRO A 216 31.95 -4.36 -8.40
C PRO A 216 30.82 -5.32 -8.06
N ALA A 217 31.10 -6.38 -7.30
CA ALA A 217 30.12 -7.41 -6.98
C ALA A 217 30.37 -8.01 -5.59
N ASN A 218 29.31 -8.37 -4.89
CA ASN A 218 29.36 -9.04 -3.59
C ASN A 218 28.74 -10.45 -3.65
N VAL A 219 28.94 -11.22 -2.57
CA VAL A 219 28.40 -12.58 -2.43
C VAL A 219 26.86 -12.57 -2.47
N ASP A 220 26.23 -11.50 -2.00
CA ASP A 220 24.77 -11.29 -2.03
C ASP A 220 24.21 -11.19 -3.47
N ASP A 221 25.06 -10.88 -4.46
CA ASP A 221 24.68 -10.77 -5.86
C ASP A 221 24.67 -12.14 -6.57
N LEU A 222 24.97 -13.23 -5.87
CA LEU A 222 25.00 -14.59 -6.39
C LEU A 222 23.62 -15.24 -6.29
N ILE A 223 23.06 -15.60 -7.44
CA ILE A 223 21.75 -16.27 -7.52
C ILE A 223 21.97 -17.67 -8.11
N LYS A 224 21.66 -18.71 -7.33
CA LYS A 224 21.70 -20.10 -7.80
C LYS A 224 20.51 -20.36 -8.72
N ILE A 225 20.78 -20.93 -9.88
CA ILE A 225 19.77 -21.34 -10.85
C ILE A 225 19.46 -22.82 -10.60
N PHE A 226 18.19 -23.12 -10.33
CA PHE A 226 17.70 -24.49 -10.24
C PHE A 226 16.89 -24.79 -11.50
N VAL A 227 17.41 -25.67 -12.35
CA VAL A 227 16.67 -26.18 -13.50
C VAL A 227 15.90 -27.41 -13.04
N PRO A 228 14.56 -27.46 -13.20
CA PRO A 228 13.80 -28.65 -12.88
C PRO A 228 14.29 -29.82 -13.75
N PRO A 229 14.37 -31.05 -13.21
CA PRO A 229 14.70 -32.22 -14.02
C PRO A 229 13.63 -32.37 -15.12
N VAL A 230 14.09 -32.59 -16.36
CA VAL A 230 13.25 -32.83 -17.54
C VAL A 230 12.83 -34.30 -17.59
#